data_AF-A0A1Q3Z1R9-F1
#
_entry.id   AF-A0A1Q3Z1R9-F1
#
_cell.length_a   1.000
_cell.length_b   1.000
_cell.length_c   1.000
_cell.angle_alpha   90.00
_cell.angle_beta   90.00
_cell.angle_gamma   90.00
#
_symmetry.space_group_name_H-M   'P 1'
#
loop_
_entity.id
_entity.type
_entity.pdbx_description
1 polymer ?
#
loop_
_entity_poly.entity_id
_entity_poly.type
_entity_poly.pdbx_seq_one_letter_code
_entity_poly.pdbx_strand_id
1 'polypeptide(L)' 'MKRDRFISQLKQDCGAAGLALVVDKKLGKGSHYRLEVRDGDRLVAKTTLKSGELSPAYMALVRRQLGL' A
#
# COMPACT_ATOMS: atom_id res chain seq x y z
N MET A 1 -13.29 -5.50 -1.30
CA MET A 1 -12.91 -4.37 -2.21
C MET A 1 -11.80 -4.84 -3.14
N LYS A 2 -11.82 -4.45 -4.42
CA LYS A 2 -10.73 -4.77 -5.37
C LYS A 2 -9.42 -4.09 -4.98
N ARG A 3 -8.30 -4.80 -5.14
CA ARG A 3 -6.95 -4.33 -4.87
C ARG A 3 -6.63 -2.95 -5.46
N ASP A 4 -6.93 -2.72 -6.74
CA ASP A 4 -6.55 -1.48 -7.43
C ASP A 4 -7.30 -0.25 -6.89
N ARG A 5 -8.55 -0.44 -6.47
CA ARG A 5 -9.32 0.60 -5.78
C ARG A 5 -8.71 0.93 -4.42
N PHE A 6 -8.30 -0.10 -3.67
CA PHE A 6 -7.65 0.10 -2.38
C PHE A 6 -6.29 0.83 -2.53
N ILE A 7 -5.49 0.47 -3.54
CA ILE A 7 -4.24 1.18 -3.87
C ILE A 7 -4.51 2.65 -4.19
N SER A 8 -5.58 2.95 -4.93
CA SER A 8 -5.95 4.33 -5.27
C SER A 8 -6.30 5.14 -4.01
N GLN A 9 -7.01 4.52 -3.06
CA GLN A 9 -7.29 5.14 -1.76
C GLN A 9 -6.01 5.41 -0.98
N LEU A 10 -5.11 4.43 -0.88
CA LEU A 10 -3.83 4.59 -0.18
C LEU A 10 -2.98 5.71 -0.79
N LYS A 11 -3.02 5.92 -2.11
CA LYS A 11 -2.32 7.04 -2.76
C LYS A 11 -2.86 8.39 -2.30
N GLN A 12 -4.18 8.52 -2.18
CA GLN A 12 -4.82 9.74 -1.69
C GLN A 12 -4.45 9.99 -0.23
N ASP A 13 -4.51 8.94 0.59
CA ASP A 13 -4.23 9.02 2.03
C ASP A 13 -2.75 9.39 2.27
N CYS A 14 -1.81 8.78 1.54
CA CYS A 14 -0.40 9.17 1.57
C CYS A 14 -0.20 10.61 1.10
N GLY A 15 -0.83 11.01 -0.02
CA GLY A 15 -0.70 12.37 -0.55
C GLY A 15 -1.21 13.44 0.43
N ALA A 16 -2.31 13.16 1.13
CA ALA A 16 -2.84 14.03 2.18
C ALA A 16 -1.88 14.17 3.37
N ALA A 17 -1.06 13.14 3.62
CA ALA A 17 -0.02 13.15 4.66
C ALA A 17 1.34 13.67 4.18
N GLY A 18 1.46 14.15 2.93
CA GLY A 18 2.74 14.57 2.34
C GLY A 18 3.69 13.43 1.99
N LEU A 19 3.19 12.19 1.96
CA LEU A 19 3.95 10.97 1.68
C LEU A 19 3.71 10.48 0.24
N ALA A 20 4.67 9.78 -0.33
CA ALA A 20 4.56 9.15 -1.63
C ALA A 20 4.32 7.64 -1.49
N LEU A 21 3.31 7.10 -2.18
CA LEU A 21 3.08 5.66 -2.29
C LEU A 21 3.67 5.11 -3.59
N VAL A 22 4.67 4.24 -3.45
CA VAL A 22 5.27 3.48 -4.54
C VAL A 22 4.67 2.07 -4.55
N VAL A 23 4.25 1.61 -5.74
CA VAL A 23 3.66 0.29 -5.94
C VAL A 23 4.56 -0.51 -6.86
N ASP A 24 5.26 -1.49 -6.30
CA ASP A 24 6.05 -2.43 -7.08
C ASP A 24 5.23 -3.69 -7.36
N LYS A 25 4.95 -3.92 -8.65
CA LYS A 25 4.18 -5.07 -9.13
C LYS A 25 5.05 -6.29 -9.43
N LYS A 26 6.38 -6.15 -9.44
CA LYS A 26 7.37 -7.17 -9.81
C LYS A 26 8.11 -7.74 -8.59
N LEU A 27 8.30 -6.95 -7.53
CA LEU A 27 9.02 -7.35 -6.30
C LEU A 27 8.15 -8.07 -5.25
N GLY A 28 6.91 -8.41 -5.59
CA GLY A 28 6.06 -9.23 -4.72
C GLY A 28 6.38 -10.72 -4.81
N LYS A 29 6.02 -11.48 -3.77
CA LYS A 29 6.03 -12.95 -3.84
C LYS A 29 4.78 -13.42 -4.61
N GLY A 30 4.96 -14.02 -5.78
CA GLY A 30 3.86 -14.48 -6.63
C GLY A 30 3.04 -13.33 -7.22
N SER A 31 1.70 -13.39 -7.09
CA SER A 31 0.77 -12.38 -7.64
C SER A 31 0.57 -11.15 -6.74
N HIS A 32 1.34 -11.03 -5.66
CA HIS A 32 1.23 -9.94 -4.69
C HIS A 32 1.97 -8.69 -5.16
N TYR A 33 1.53 -7.52 -4.68
CA TYR A 33 2.25 -6.26 -4.90
C TYR A 33 2.98 -5.85 -3.64
N ARG A 34 4.10 -5.17 -3.82
CA ARG A 34 4.78 -4.51 -2.71
C ARG A 34 4.43 -3.03 -2.71
N LEU A 35 4.01 -2.56 -1.55
CA LEU A 35 3.72 -1.16 -1.31
C LEU A 35 4.85 -0.59 -0.47
N GLU A 36 5.36 0.56 -0.87
CA GLU A 36 6.35 1.33 -0.14
C GLU A 36 5.85 2.75 0.03
N VAL A 37 5.90 3.24 1.26
CA VAL A 37 5.60 4.64 1.59
C VAL A 37 6.92 5.35 1.79
N ARG A 38 7.10 6.47 1.11
CA ARG A 38 8.32 7.26 1.11
C ARG A 38 8.05 8.70 1.52
N ASP A 39 9.04 9.29 2.18
CA ASP A 39 9.15 10.72 2.45
C ASP A 39 10.41 11.21 1.74
N GLY A 40 10.21 11.83 0.57
CA GLY A 40 11.28 12.04 -0.41
C GLY A 40 11.96 10.72 -0.81
N ASP A 41 13.28 10.64 -0.61
CA ASP A 41 14.08 9.45 -0.90
C ASP A 41 14.09 8.41 0.24
N ARG A 42 13.56 8.77 1.42
CA ARG A 42 13.56 7.90 2.58
C ARG A 42 12.38 6.92 2.53
N LEU A 43 12.66 5.63 2.66
CA LEU A 43 11.64 4.62 2.91
C LEU A 43 11.12 4.73 4.35
N VAL A 44 9.83 4.99 4.51
CA VAL A 44 9.15 5.15 5.81
C VAL A 44 8.51 3.83 6.25
N ALA A 45 7.75 3.20 5.35
CA ALA A 45 7.06 1.95 5.62
C ALA A 45 6.98 1.09 4.36
N LYS A 46 6.80 -0.22 4.55
CA LYS A 46 6.56 -1.15 3.44
C LYS A 46 5.65 -2.28 3.88
N THR A 47 4.84 -2.76 2.95
CA THR A 47 4.03 -3.97 3.17
C THR A 47 3.78 -4.72 1.86
N THR A 48 3.27 -5.94 1.98
CA THR A 48 2.87 -6.77 0.85
C THR A 48 1.35 -6.81 0.77
N LEU A 49 0.82 -6.50 -0.41
CA LEU A 49 -0.60 -6.51 -0.70
C LEU A 49 -0.96 -7.77 -1.49
N LYS A 50 -1.82 -8.61 -0.89
CA LYS A 50 -2.35 -9.82 -1.53
C LYS A 50 -3.15 -9.49 -2.80
N SER A 51 -3.22 -10.44 -3.73
CA SER A 51 -4.08 -10.36 -4.90
C SER A 51 -5.54 -10.65 -4.55
N GLY A 52 -6.45 -10.28 -5.45
CA GLY A 52 -7.88 -10.57 -5.32
C GLY A 52 -8.67 -9.52 -4.52
N GLU A 53 -9.77 -9.98 -3.91
CA GLU A 53 -10.61 -9.17 -3.05
C GLU A 53 -10.02 -9.04 -1.65
N LEU A 54 -10.00 -7.81 -1.15
CA LEU A 54 -9.48 -7.48 0.17
C LEU A 54 -10.63 -7.34 1.16
N SER A 55 -10.50 -8.03 2.31
CA SER A 55 -11.41 -7.88 3.44
C SER A 55 -11.16 -6.56 4.17
N PRO A 56 -12.18 -5.97 4.82
CA PRO A 56 -12.02 -4.75 5.61
C PRO A 56 -10.94 -4.86 6.69
N ALA A 57 -10.88 -5.98 7.40
CA ALA A 57 -9.88 -6.23 8.43
C ALA A 57 -8.45 -6.24 7.86
N TYR A 58 -8.26 -6.83 6.67
CA TYR A 58 -6.95 -6.82 6.01
C TYR A 58 -6.56 -5.43 5.51
N MET A 59 -7.52 -4.66 4.98
CA MET A 59 -7.27 -3.26 4.59
C MET A 59 -6.85 -2.41 5.80
N ALA A 60 -7.50 -2.58 6.96
CA ALA A 60 -7.12 -1.89 8.19
C ALA A 60 -5.72 -2.30 8.68
N LEU A 61 -5.37 -3.59 8.59
CA LEU A 61 -4.03 -4.07 8.90
C LEU A 61 -2.98 -3.40 8.00
N VAL A 62 -3.23 -3.32 6.70
CA VAL A 62 -2.31 -2.70 5.73
C VAL A 62 -2.10 -1.22 6.03
N ARG A 63 -3.17 -0.47 6.34
CA ARG A 63 -3.08 0.94 6.74
C ARG A 63 -2.17 1.14 7.95
N ARG A 64 -2.41 0.34 9.00
CA ARG A 64 -1.59 0.34 10.22
C ARG A 64 -0.12 0.03 9.94
N GLN A 65 0.17 -0.94 9.06
CA GLN A 65 1.53 -1.28 8.66
C GLN A 65 2.23 -0.17 7.87
N LEU A 66 1.46 0.67 7.18
CA LEU A 66 1.95 1.82 6.41
C LEU A 66 2.02 3.12 7.23
N GLY A 67 1.55 3.10 8.49
CA GLY A 67 1.49 4.29 9.34
C GLY A 67 0.39 5.28 8.92
N LEU A 68 -0.65 4.80 8.23
CA LEU A 68 -1.82 5.56 7.78
C LEU A 68 -3.05 5.28 8.66
#